data_AF-A0A1M6V887-F1
#
_entry.id   AF-A0A1M6V887-F1
#
_cell.length_a   1.000
_cell.length_b   1.000
_cell.length_c   1.000
_cell.angle_alpha   90.00
_cell.angle_beta   90.00
_cell.angle_gamma   90.00
#
_symmetry.space_group_name_H-M   'P 1'
#
loop_
_entity.id
_entity.type
_entity.pdbx_description
1 polymer ?
#
loop_
_entity_poly.entity_id
_entity_poly.type
_entity_poly.pdbx_seq_one_letter_code
_entity_poly.pdbx_strand_id
1 'polypeptide(L)'
;MLTIQCYAFFWLLSNCSSMKIIMDRLGTEAETDEYKEKRDEIESLGNFFSGESITRMFMIIGVLLLLFDCVGFFLTYQYVELRPWQLVVFCLSIAALFIDAGRDVYRYRDLKSEDADVSAILVESFDDVKSAWNYVTMLAVSGKLLLAVLLVLWTVF
;
A
#
# COMPACT_ATOMS: atom_id res chain seq x y z
N MET A 1 -5.46 3.13 26.91
CA MET A 1 -5.80 4.17 25.91
C MET A 1 -4.58 4.66 25.15
N LEU A 2 -3.51 5.17 25.80
CA LEU A 2 -2.30 5.69 25.13
C LEU A 2 -1.76 4.82 23.97
N THR A 3 -1.62 3.50 24.18
CA THR A 3 -1.14 2.56 23.14
C THR A 3 -2.02 2.54 21.89
N ILE A 4 -3.34 2.64 22.05
CA ILE A 4 -4.30 2.65 20.93
C ILE A 4 -4.20 3.98 20.18
N GLN A 5 -4.02 5.10 20.89
CA GLN A 5 -3.85 6.41 20.26
C GLN A 5 -2.56 6.45 19.44
N CYS A 6 -1.43 6.01 20.01
CA CYS A 6 -0.15 5.95 19.30
C CYS A 6 -0.24 5.07 18.06
N TYR A 7 -0.90 3.92 18.17
CA TYR A 7 -1.15 3.05 17.03
C TYR A 7 -2.03 3.74 15.97
N ALA A 8 -3.15 4.37 16.36
CA ALA A 8 -4.05 5.05 15.45
C ALA A 8 -3.36 6.20 14.69
N PHE A 9 -2.52 6.97 15.38
CA PHE A 9 -1.68 8.00 14.76
C PHE A 9 -0.67 7.39 13.79
N PHE A 10 0.01 6.31 14.17
CA PHE A 10 0.97 5.65 13.29
C PHE A 10 0.29 5.05 12.05
N TRP A 11 -0.90 4.47 12.21
CA TRP A 11 -1.71 3.94 11.11
C TRP A 11 -2.20 5.06 10.18
N LEU A 12 -2.62 6.20 10.73
CA LEU A 12 -2.96 7.38 9.93
C LEU A 12 -1.75 7.90 9.12
N LEU A 13 -0.61 8.08 9.78
CA LEU A 13 0.62 8.58 9.13
C LEU A 13 1.12 7.63 8.04
N SER A 14 1.08 6.32 8.29
CA SER A 14 1.43 5.30 7.31
C SER A 14 0.54 5.38 6.07
N ASN A 15 -0.79 5.45 6.24
CA ASN A 15 -1.72 5.58 5.12
C ASN A 15 -1.59 6.93 4.38
N CYS A 16 -1.30 8.03 5.09
CA CYS A 16 -1.00 9.32 4.47
C CYS A 16 0.26 9.24 3.59
N SER A 17 1.32 8.58 4.07
CA SER A 17 2.55 8.38 3.30
C SER A 17 2.28 7.56 2.04
N SER A 18 1.55 6.45 2.15
CA SER A 18 1.15 5.63 1.00
C SER A 18 0.32 6.42 -0.01
N MET A 19 -0.63 7.24 0.45
CA MET A 19 -1.43 8.10 -0.42
C MET A 19 -0.56 9.12 -1.15
N LYS A 20 0.39 9.76 -0.45
CA LYS A 20 1.33 10.70 -1.06
C LYS A 20 2.16 10.02 -2.15
N ILE A 21 2.71 8.84 -1.88
CA ILE A 21 3.50 8.08 -2.87
C ILE A 21 2.66 7.78 -4.11
N ILE A 22 1.41 7.37 -3.95
CA ILE A 22 0.49 7.09 -5.07
C ILE A 22 0.18 8.39 -5.84
N MET A 23 -0.10 9.48 -5.15
CA MET A 23 -0.40 10.77 -5.77
C MET A 23 0.80 11.35 -6.51
N ASP A 24 2.00 11.27 -5.92
CA ASP A 24 3.24 11.66 -6.58
C ASP A 24 3.42 10.83 -7.85
N ARG A 25 3.28 9.51 -7.76
CA ARG A 25 3.38 8.62 -8.94
C ARG A 25 2.36 8.92 -10.04
N LEU A 26 1.13 9.30 -9.68
CA LEU A 26 0.07 9.64 -10.63
C LEU A 26 0.20 11.06 -11.20
N GLY A 27 0.84 11.97 -10.46
CA GLY A 27 1.02 13.38 -10.83
C GLY A 27 2.32 13.69 -11.55
N THR A 28 3.34 12.83 -11.46
CA THR A 28 4.61 13.00 -12.16
C THR A 28 4.46 12.64 -13.64
N GLU A 29 4.68 13.61 -14.53
CA GLU A 29 4.93 13.32 -15.94
C GLU A 29 6.21 12.50 -16.04
N ALA A 30 6.18 11.38 -16.77
CA ALA A 30 7.26 10.39 -16.85
C ALA A 30 8.62 10.92 -17.37
N GLU A 31 8.75 12.22 -17.64
CA GLU A 31 9.94 12.88 -18.20
C GLU A 31 10.74 13.76 -17.22
N THR A 32 10.28 13.97 -15.98
CA THR A 32 11.07 14.73 -14.98
C THR A 32 12.33 13.99 -14.52
N ASP A 33 13.41 14.72 -14.27
CA ASP A 33 14.72 14.17 -13.83
C ASP A 33 14.62 13.32 -12.56
N GLU A 34 13.71 13.66 -11.64
CA GLU A 34 13.45 12.92 -10.40
C GLU A 34 12.83 11.52 -10.65
N TYR A 35 12.08 11.37 -11.77
CA TYR A 35 11.51 10.08 -12.18
C TYR A 35 12.60 9.16 -12.75
N LYS A 36 13.53 9.73 -13.52
CA LYS A 36 14.70 9.01 -14.05
C LYS A 36 15.63 8.55 -12.94
N GLU A 37 15.91 9.40 -11.96
CA GLU A 37 16.75 9.03 -10.81
C GLU A 37 16.16 7.84 -10.04
N LYS A 38 14.85 7.86 -9.75
CA LYS A 38 14.16 6.71 -9.11
C LYS A 38 14.16 5.45 -9.96
N ARG A 39 14.05 5.58 -11.28
CA ARG A 39 14.12 4.46 -12.22
C ARG A 39 15.52 3.83 -12.21
N ASP A 40 16.56 4.66 -12.21
CA ASP A 40 17.95 4.21 -12.16
C ASP A 40 18.28 3.56 -10.81
N GLU A 41 17.73 4.06 -9.69
CA GLU A 41 17.84 3.42 -8.37
C GLU A 41 17.20 2.02 -8.37
N ILE A 42 16.00 1.89 -8.94
CA ILE A 42 15.29 0.60 -9.07
C ILE A 42 16.08 -0.38 -9.94
N GLU A 43 16.63 0.10 -11.05
CA GLU A 43 17.46 -0.70 -11.94
C GLU A 43 18.75 -1.16 -11.24
N SER A 44 19.38 -0.28 -10.45
CA SER A 44 20.54 -0.62 -9.63
C SER A 44 20.21 -1.70 -8.60
N LEU A 45 19.07 -1.60 -7.90
CA LEU A 45 18.60 -2.60 -6.94
C LEU A 45 18.39 -3.97 -7.60
N GLY A 46 17.79 -4.00 -8.80
CA GLY A 46 17.62 -5.21 -9.60
C GLY A 46 18.94 -5.84 -10.06
N ASN A 47 19.97 -5.03 -10.29
CA ASN A 47 21.30 -5.48 -10.68
C ASN A 47 22.15 -5.98 -9.50
N PHE A 48 21.92 -5.47 -8.27
CA PHE A 48 22.69 -5.84 -7.08
C PHE A 48 22.11 -7.03 -6.29
N PHE A 49 20.80 -7.28 -6.36
CA PHE A 49 20.14 -8.35 -5.60
C PHE A 49 19.49 -9.38 -6.51
N SER A 50 19.51 -10.65 -6.12
CA SER A 50 18.77 -11.69 -6.84
C SER A 50 17.27 -11.43 -6.75
N GLY A 51 16.54 -11.75 -7.83
CA GLY A 51 15.08 -11.64 -7.88
C GLY A 51 14.38 -12.38 -6.74
N GLU A 52 14.94 -13.51 -6.32
CA GLU A 52 14.43 -14.25 -5.15
C GLU A 52 14.58 -13.47 -3.84
N SER A 53 15.70 -12.77 -3.64
CA SER A 53 15.95 -11.97 -2.44
C SER A 53 15.01 -10.77 -2.38
N ILE A 54 14.89 -10.04 -3.49
CA ILE A 54 13.98 -8.90 -3.65
C ILE A 54 12.54 -9.34 -3.39
N THR A 55 12.08 -10.39 -4.07
CA THR A 55 10.72 -10.93 -3.93
C THR A 55 10.41 -11.32 -2.50
N ARG A 56 11.36 -11.99 -1.82
CA ARG A 56 11.20 -12.39 -0.41
C ARG A 56 11.08 -11.18 0.49
N MET A 57 11.88 -10.13 0.27
CA MET A 57 11.86 -8.92 1.08
C MET A 57 10.53 -8.16 0.92
N PHE A 58 10.08 -7.96 -0.32
CA PHE A 58 8.79 -7.34 -0.60
C PHE A 58 7.61 -8.14 -0.06
N MET A 59 7.64 -9.47 -0.15
CA MET A 59 6.59 -10.32 0.42
C MET A 59 6.52 -10.19 1.95
N ILE A 60 7.67 -10.19 2.64
CA ILE A 60 7.72 -10.02 4.10
C ILE A 60 7.16 -8.64 4.49
N ILE A 61 7.59 -7.58 3.81
CA ILE A 61 7.10 -6.22 4.06
C ILE A 61 5.59 -6.13 3.80
N GLY A 62 5.10 -6.70 2.70
CA GLY A 62 3.69 -6.74 2.36
C GLY A 62 2.85 -7.46 3.41
N VAL A 63 3.33 -8.61 3.93
CA VAL A 63 2.65 -9.33 5.02
C VAL A 63 2.63 -8.51 6.31
N LEU A 64 3.74 -7.85 6.67
CA LEU A 64 3.80 -6.99 7.85
C LEU A 64 2.83 -5.80 7.74
N LEU A 65 2.76 -5.16 6.57
CA LEU A 65 1.82 -4.07 6.31
C LEU A 65 0.37 -4.55 6.33
N LEU A 66 0.08 -5.74 5.78
CA LEU A 66 -1.26 -6.33 5.84
C LEU A 66 -1.69 -6.64 7.28
N LEU A 67 -0.80 -7.23 8.08
CA LEU A 67 -1.05 -7.46 9.51
C LEU A 67 -1.27 -6.15 10.24
N PHE A 68 -0.46 -5.14 9.93
CA PHE A 68 -0.62 -3.80 10.47
C PHE A 68 -2.01 -3.26 10.11
N ASP A 69 -2.44 -3.28 8.86
CA ASP A 69 -3.79 -2.84 8.46
C ASP A 69 -4.91 -3.63 9.15
N CYS A 70 -4.78 -4.96 9.27
CA CYS A 70 -5.76 -5.80 9.97
C CYS A 70 -5.97 -5.37 11.42
N VAL A 71 -4.90 -4.99 12.14
CA VAL A 71 -5.02 -4.45 13.50
C VAL A 71 -5.80 -3.12 13.49
N GLY A 72 -5.57 -2.25 12.50
CA GLY A 72 -6.30 -0.99 12.35
C GLY A 72 -7.78 -1.18 12.09
N PHE A 73 -8.14 -2.11 11.19
CA PHE A 73 -9.53 -2.50 10.96
C PHE A 73 -10.18 -3.09 12.22
N PHE A 74 -9.47 -3.97 12.94
CA PHE A 74 -9.97 -4.57 14.17
C PHE A 74 -10.28 -3.52 15.23
N LEU A 75 -9.35 -2.58 15.46
CA LEU A 75 -9.54 -1.49 16.42
C LEU A 75 -10.69 -0.56 15.98
N THR A 76 -10.78 -0.26 14.69
CA THR A 76 -11.86 0.57 14.16
C THR A 76 -13.24 -0.07 14.37
N TYR A 77 -13.37 -1.36 14.07
CA TYR A 77 -14.59 -2.11 14.31
C TYR A 77 -14.96 -2.17 15.80
N GLN A 78 -13.96 -2.37 16.66
CA GLN A 78 -14.18 -2.54 18.09
C GLN A 78 -14.58 -1.24 18.80
N TYR A 79 -14.08 -0.08 18.34
CA TYR A 79 -14.15 1.15 19.12
C TYR A 79 -14.97 2.28 18.49
N VAL A 80 -15.05 2.39 17.16
CA VAL A 80 -15.53 3.63 16.50
C VAL A 80 -17.06 3.75 16.39
N GLU A 81 -17.84 2.79 16.90
CA GLU A 81 -19.32 2.77 16.82
C GLU A 81 -19.85 3.21 15.44
N LEU A 82 -19.45 2.48 14.40
CA LEU A 82 -19.66 2.87 13.01
C LEU A 82 -21.15 2.99 12.66
N ARG A 83 -21.54 4.13 12.08
CA ARG A 83 -22.86 4.32 11.46
C ARG A 83 -23.04 3.40 10.25
N PRO A 84 -24.27 3.11 9.81
CA PRO A 84 -24.53 2.20 8.69
C PRO A 84 -23.75 2.53 7.40
N TRP A 85 -23.61 3.80 7.04
CA TRP A 85 -22.83 4.20 5.87
C TRP A 85 -21.31 4.04 6.09
N GLN A 86 -20.81 4.20 7.32
CA GLN A 86 -19.40 3.98 7.66
C GLN A 86 -19.06 2.48 7.65
N LEU A 87 -20.01 1.62 8.03
CA LEU A 87 -19.88 0.17 7.88
C LEU A 87 -19.76 -0.25 6.41
N VAL A 88 -20.49 0.40 5.50
CA VAL A 88 -20.34 0.16 4.05
C VAL A 88 -18.92 0.52 3.60
N VAL A 89 -18.41 1.70 4.00
CA VAL A 89 -17.02 2.11 3.69
C VAL A 89 -16.01 1.14 4.29
N PHE A 90 -16.23 0.68 5.52
CA PHE A 90 -15.40 -0.30 6.20
C PHE A 90 -15.29 -1.60 5.42
N CYS A 91 -16.43 -2.20 5.04
CA CYS A 91 -16.46 -3.43 4.27
C CYS A 91 -15.84 -3.26 2.87
N LEU A 92 -16.12 -2.14 2.19
CA LEU A 92 -15.52 -1.84 0.88
C LEU A 92 -14.00 -1.68 0.97
N SER A 93 -13.50 -1.04 2.02
CA SER A 93 -12.05 -0.86 2.23
C SER A 93 -11.34 -2.19 2.45
N ILE A 94 -11.96 -3.11 3.21
CA ILE A 94 -11.45 -4.47 3.40
C ILE A 94 -11.44 -5.22 2.06
N ALA A 95 -12.55 -5.19 1.32
CA ALA A 95 -12.64 -5.85 0.02
C ALA A 95 -11.57 -5.32 -0.96
N ALA A 96 -11.40 -4.01 -1.03
CA ALA A 96 -10.39 -3.37 -1.87
C ALA A 96 -8.97 -3.78 -1.45
N LEU A 97 -8.68 -3.85 -0.15
CA LEU A 97 -7.39 -4.31 0.37
C LEU A 97 -7.08 -5.75 -0.03
N PHE A 98 -8.06 -6.66 0.09
CA PHE A 98 -7.86 -8.06 -0.31
C PHE A 98 -7.60 -8.21 -1.81
N ILE A 99 -8.29 -7.42 -2.63
CA ILE A 99 -8.08 -7.40 -4.08
C ILE A 99 -6.67 -6.89 -4.41
N ASP A 100 -6.24 -5.80 -3.76
CA ASP A 100 -4.93 -5.18 -3.95
C ASP A 100 -3.80 -6.12 -3.49
N ALA A 101 -3.90 -6.68 -2.27
CA ALA A 101 -2.94 -7.65 -1.74
C ALA A 101 -2.88 -8.94 -2.58
N GLY A 102 -4.03 -9.40 -3.08
CA GLY A 102 -4.09 -10.56 -3.99
C GLY A 102 -3.31 -10.31 -5.28
N ARG A 103 -3.51 -9.14 -5.90
CA ARG A 103 -2.75 -8.71 -7.09
C ARG A 103 -1.25 -8.67 -6.81
N ASP A 104 -0.85 -8.09 -5.68
CA ASP A 104 0.55 -8.00 -5.30
C ASP A 104 1.18 -9.40 -5.17
N VAL A 105 0.50 -10.34 -4.53
CA VAL A 105 0.96 -11.73 -4.44
C VAL A 105 1.09 -12.40 -5.81
N TYR A 106 0.14 -12.17 -6.73
CA TYR A 106 0.24 -12.68 -8.11
C TYR A 106 1.47 -12.11 -8.82
N ARG A 107 1.72 -10.80 -8.72
CA ARG A 107 2.89 -10.15 -9.34
C ARG A 107 4.22 -10.65 -8.74
N TYR A 108 4.30 -10.76 -7.42
CA TYR A 108 5.50 -11.30 -6.75
C TYR A 108 5.76 -12.77 -7.10
N ARG A 109 4.73 -13.53 -7.45
CA ARG A 109 4.90 -14.91 -7.93
C ARG A 109 5.53 -14.95 -9.32
N ASP A 110 5.17 -14.03 -10.21
CA ASP A 110 5.74 -13.95 -11.56
C ASP A 110 7.22 -13.51 -11.53
N LEU A 111 7.58 -12.63 -10.58
CA LEU A 111 8.96 -12.23 -10.26
C LEU A 111 9.87 -13.38 -9.78
N LYS A 112 9.30 -14.50 -9.32
CA LYS A 112 10.05 -15.67 -8.84
C LYS A 112 10.49 -16.61 -9.98
N SER A 113 10.08 -16.36 -11.22
CA SER A 113 10.50 -17.18 -12.36
C SER A 113 12.00 -16.97 -12.68
N GLU A 114 12.71 -18.06 -12.95
CA GLU A 114 14.19 -18.13 -12.93
C GLU A 114 14.90 -17.31 -14.04
N ASP A 115 14.15 -16.87 -15.06
CA ASP A 115 14.60 -16.06 -16.20
C ASP A 115 14.04 -14.62 -16.21
N ALA A 116 13.38 -14.20 -15.13
CA ALA A 116 12.78 -12.87 -15.07
C ALA A 116 13.85 -11.78 -14.93
N ASP A 117 13.90 -10.86 -15.88
CA ASP A 117 14.63 -9.60 -15.71
C ASP A 117 13.90 -8.76 -14.64
N VAL A 118 14.36 -8.91 -13.41
CA VAL A 118 13.81 -8.29 -12.21
C VAL A 118 13.78 -6.77 -12.35
N SER A 119 14.79 -6.20 -13.01
CA SER A 119 14.88 -4.78 -13.28
C SER A 119 13.78 -4.34 -14.25
N ALA A 120 13.56 -5.09 -15.34
CA ALA A 120 12.50 -4.80 -16.30
C ALA A 120 11.10 -4.92 -15.68
N ILE A 121 10.85 -5.91 -14.83
CA ILE A 121 9.54 -6.08 -14.19
C ILE A 121 9.30 -5.00 -13.12
N LEU A 122 10.31 -4.63 -12.33
CA LEU A 122 10.16 -3.53 -11.38
C LEU A 122 9.95 -2.19 -12.10
N VAL A 123 10.66 -1.94 -13.20
CA VAL A 123 10.49 -0.74 -14.03
C VAL A 123 9.13 -0.72 -14.73
N GLU A 124 8.66 -1.84 -15.29
CA GLU A 124 7.33 -1.97 -15.86
C GLU A 124 6.23 -1.76 -14.81
N SER A 125 6.47 -2.23 -13.57
CA SER A 125 5.57 -1.93 -12.46
C SER A 125 5.53 -0.45 -12.09
N PHE A 126 6.62 0.27 -12.39
CA PHE A 126 6.78 1.71 -12.20
C PHE A 126 6.15 2.55 -13.31
N ASP A 127 6.23 2.07 -14.55
CA ASP A 127 5.68 2.70 -15.75
C ASP A 127 4.18 2.43 -15.97
N ASP A 128 3.58 1.42 -15.32
CA ASP A 128 2.13 1.12 -15.38
C ASP A 128 1.27 2.11 -14.54
N VAL A 129 1.56 3.41 -14.67
CA VAL A 129 0.93 4.53 -13.95
C VAL A 129 -0.54 4.75 -14.38
N LYS A 130 -0.95 4.24 -15.54
CA LYS A 130 -2.34 4.38 -16.08
C LYS A 130 -3.23 3.15 -15.88
N SER A 131 -2.76 2.14 -15.16
CA SER A 131 -3.51 0.91 -14.90
C SER A 131 -4.82 1.19 -14.15
N ALA A 132 -5.92 0.55 -14.56
CA ALA A 132 -7.19 0.58 -13.82
C ALA A 132 -7.04 0.15 -12.35
N TRP A 133 -5.98 -0.63 -12.07
CA TRP A 133 -5.61 -1.05 -10.74
C TRP A 133 -5.14 0.07 -9.80
N ASN A 134 -4.60 1.17 -10.33
CA ASN A 134 -4.20 2.30 -9.47
C ASN A 134 -5.42 2.93 -8.80
N TYR A 135 -6.60 2.89 -9.44
CA TYR A 135 -7.86 3.29 -8.81
C TYR A 135 -8.27 2.35 -7.68
N VAL A 136 -8.00 1.04 -7.81
CA VAL A 136 -8.29 0.04 -6.76
C VAL A 136 -7.38 0.29 -5.55
N THR A 137 -6.09 0.47 -5.77
CA THR A 137 -5.11 0.81 -4.72
C THR A 137 -5.45 2.15 -4.06
N MET A 138 -5.79 3.17 -4.85
CA MET A 138 -6.21 4.48 -4.33
C MET A 138 -7.48 4.39 -3.50
N LEU A 139 -8.46 3.58 -3.91
CA LEU A 139 -9.69 3.35 -3.17
C LEU A 139 -9.41 2.61 -1.84
N ALA A 140 -8.55 1.59 -1.87
CA ALA A 140 -8.13 0.86 -0.67
C ALA A 140 -7.44 1.80 0.34
N VAL A 141 -6.48 2.63 -0.12
CA VAL A 141 -5.74 3.56 0.73
C VAL A 141 -6.64 4.68 1.25
N SER A 142 -7.50 5.25 0.41
CA SER A 142 -8.43 6.32 0.81
C SER A 142 -9.44 5.82 1.84
N GLY A 143 -9.97 4.61 1.66
CA GLY A 143 -10.87 3.97 2.61
C GLY A 143 -10.20 3.74 3.97
N LYS A 144 -8.98 3.20 3.98
CA LYS A 144 -8.15 3.04 5.18
C LYS A 144 -7.87 4.36 5.88
N LEU A 145 -7.56 5.41 5.11
CA LEU A 145 -7.27 6.74 5.65
C LEU A 145 -8.49 7.36 6.34
N LEU A 146 -9.69 7.23 5.75
CA LEU A 146 -10.93 7.66 6.39
C LEU A 146 -11.18 6.92 7.70
N LEU A 147 -10.97 5.60 7.74
CA LEU A 147 -11.11 4.79 8.94
C LEU A 147 -10.07 5.16 10.01
N ALA A 148 -8.83 5.41 9.61
CA ALA A 148 -7.78 5.86 10.51
C ALA A 148 -8.10 7.21 11.15
N VAL A 149 -8.65 8.17 10.38
CA VAL A 149 -9.14 9.45 10.92
C VAL A 149 -10.23 9.22 11.96
N LEU A 150 -11.21 8.36 11.67
CA LEU A 150 -12.29 8.05 12.61
C LEU A 150 -11.77 7.39 13.90
N LEU A 151 -10.81 6.47 13.78
CA LEU A 151 -10.17 5.83 14.93
C LEU A 151 -9.39 6.85 15.78
N VAL A 152 -8.63 7.76 15.15
CA VAL A 152 -7.93 8.84 15.85
C VAL A 152 -8.92 9.76 16.58
N LEU A 153 -9.98 10.19 15.90
CA LEU A 153 -11.02 11.02 16.51
C LEU A 153 -11.65 10.33 17.72
N TRP A 154 -11.99 9.04 17.61
CA TRP A 154 -12.49 8.28 18.75
C TRP A 154 -11.48 8.22 19.91
N THR A 155 -10.18 8.09 19.61
CA THR A 155 -9.18 8.01 20.69
C THR A 155 -8.96 9.33 21.42
N VAL A 156 -9.27 10.47 20.82
CA VAL A 156 -9.01 11.81 21.38
C VAL A 156 -10.18 12.36 22.20
N PHE A 157 -11.40 11.93 21.90
CA PHE A 157 -12.64 12.35 22.57
C PHE A 157 -13.18 11.26 23.50
#